data_AF-A0A2F0ATG8-F1
#
_entry.id   AF-A0A2F0ATG8-F1
#
_cell.length_a   1.000
_cell.length_b   1.000
_cell.length_c   1.000
_cell.angle_alpha   90.00
_cell.angle_beta   90.00
_cell.angle_gamma   90.00
#
_symmetry.space_group_name_H-M   'P 1'
#
loop_
_entity.id
_entity.type
_entity.pdbx_description
1 polymer ?
#
loop_
_entity_poly.entity_id
_entity_poly.type
_entity_poly.pdbx_seq_one_letter_code
_entity_poly.pdbx_strand_id
1 'polypeptide(L)'
;MSHRDSDDVQSVDSQSINESSFDQDRVRVLSLIRQYGRFASAFQVLEDGYSYWFWSDDSGRECVVAYLVTGGCAVVVGQPIAPQDILKDALSAFRQFSDANQWRLLLAGVEEWTLSHLGPELDHFDVVKIGEQPEWDCQNYTIEGAENKTLRAQINRAKNKAVSIQKIQATPSGEFEGTATLAIRHVMTRWMDARPIGILKFMVSLDPLSFAYEKRYFLALHKGQPVGFLAAVPVYDRGGWFFEDVIRTPDAPNGTSELLIHTAMMDAQSAGDRFVTLGLAPLARLSTNLKTEAVIGPLGRRALSWVKGLYDFDGLYRFKGRFNPHRWTPQYILKSQRVTHFRATTALLRAFTPNSTWGFVFDSFRRLLGRVKPRFWSSLLAVQCLILVPWTALLANADGAFWFGDKSVQVAWVVFNGLLAAGLLSLSALLKVQHSAAPRLSMFLAGATLTDFVLSTVQAISLHGQVQGWAAVFVAMGILGPALATVVLWCISIGTAMRAARR
;
A
#
# COMPACT_ATOMS: atom_id res chain seq x y z
N MET A 1 -44.83 -21.29 44.78
CA MET A 1 -43.36 -21.47 44.80
C MET A 1 -43.01 -22.15 43.48
N SER A 2 -42.83 -21.44 42.37
CA SER A 2 -41.87 -20.40 41.99
C SER A 2 -40.87 -20.99 41.01
N HIS A 3 -40.66 -20.24 39.92
CA HIS A 3 -39.54 -20.29 38.98
C HIS A 3 -39.47 -21.44 37.98
N ARG A 4 -39.83 -21.13 36.73
CA ARG A 4 -38.87 -20.98 35.63
C ARG A 4 -39.58 -20.42 34.39
N ASP A 5 -39.34 -19.15 34.13
CA ASP A 5 -39.42 -18.53 32.81
C ASP A 5 -38.46 -17.33 32.85
N SER A 6 -37.93 -16.98 31.68
CA SER A 6 -36.89 -15.98 31.37
C SER A 6 -35.44 -16.46 31.54
N ASP A 7 -34.84 -16.89 30.43
CA ASP A 7 -33.53 -16.43 29.95
C ASP A 7 -33.27 -17.07 28.58
N ASP A 8 -33.83 -16.47 27.51
CA ASP A 8 -33.40 -16.80 26.15
C ASP A 8 -33.79 -15.72 25.12
N VAL A 9 -33.35 -14.47 25.33
CA VAL A 9 -33.20 -13.48 24.24
C VAL A 9 -32.12 -12.48 24.67
N GLN A 10 -30.92 -12.55 24.08
CA GLN A 10 -30.04 -11.41 23.73
C GLN A 10 -28.62 -11.91 23.40
N SER A 11 -28.42 -12.36 22.17
CA SER A 11 -27.08 -12.42 21.54
C SER A 11 -27.09 -12.12 20.04
N VAL A 12 -28.19 -11.56 19.54
CA VAL A 12 -28.23 -10.81 18.28
C VAL A 12 -28.06 -9.33 18.66
N ASP A 13 -27.45 -8.51 17.81
CA ASP A 13 -27.39 -7.04 17.94
C ASP A 13 -26.23 -6.37 18.70
N SER A 14 -24.99 -6.57 18.23
CA SER A 14 -23.93 -5.56 18.43
C SER A 14 -23.07 -5.37 17.18
N GLN A 15 -22.79 -6.44 16.43
CA GLN A 15 -22.11 -6.36 15.13
C GLN A 15 -23.07 -5.94 14.00
N SER A 16 -24.29 -6.46 13.97
CA SER A 16 -25.35 -6.07 13.02
C SER A 16 -25.78 -4.61 13.15
N ILE A 17 -25.88 -4.09 14.38
CA ILE A 17 -26.20 -2.67 14.63
C ILE A 17 -25.07 -1.75 14.14
N ASN A 18 -23.81 -2.11 14.37
CA ASN A 18 -22.68 -1.30 13.90
C ASN A 18 -22.56 -1.32 12.37
N GLU A 19 -22.62 -2.48 11.72
CA GLU A 19 -22.53 -2.57 10.24
C GLU A 19 -23.69 -1.85 9.54
N SER A 20 -24.92 -2.00 10.04
CA SER A 20 -26.09 -1.30 9.49
C SER A 20 -26.03 0.22 9.71
N SER A 21 -25.51 0.69 10.84
CA SER A 21 -25.27 2.12 11.09
C SER A 21 -24.21 2.70 10.16
N PHE A 22 -23.10 1.97 9.94
CA PHE A 22 -22.04 2.42 9.01
C PHE A 22 -22.54 2.55 7.58
N ASP A 23 -23.37 1.61 7.12
CA ASP A 23 -23.94 1.68 5.78
C ASP A 23 -24.98 2.82 5.65
N GLN A 24 -25.76 3.11 6.69
CA GLN A 24 -26.65 4.28 6.71
C GLN A 24 -25.86 5.61 6.64
N ASP A 25 -24.77 5.73 7.41
CA ASP A 25 -23.92 6.91 7.37
C ASP A 25 -23.28 7.09 5.98
N ARG A 26 -22.80 6.01 5.34
CA ARG A 26 -22.23 6.09 3.99
C ARG A 26 -23.26 6.51 2.95
N VAL A 27 -24.50 6.06 3.06
CA VAL A 27 -25.60 6.52 2.18
C VAL A 27 -25.89 8.01 2.40
N ARG A 28 -25.92 8.48 3.66
CA ARG A 28 -26.05 9.90 3.99
C ARG A 28 -24.89 10.72 3.43
N VAL A 29 -23.66 10.25 3.56
CA VAL A 29 -22.46 10.87 3.00
C VAL A 29 -22.53 10.93 1.47
N LEU A 30 -22.97 9.86 0.80
CA LEU A 30 -23.16 9.85 -0.65
C LEU A 30 -24.16 10.94 -1.08
N SER A 31 -25.24 11.17 -0.31
CA SER A 31 -26.20 12.24 -0.60
C SER A 31 -25.56 13.63 -0.54
N LEU A 32 -24.64 13.87 0.41
CA LEU A 32 -23.89 15.12 0.52
C LEU A 32 -22.83 15.24 -0.57
N ILE A 33 -22.17 14.15 -0.97
CA ILE A 33 -21.23 14.12 -2.10
C ILE A 33 -21.94 14.46 -3.41
N ARG A 34 -23.15 13.94 -3.64
CA ARG A 34 -23.95 14.29 -4.83
C ARG A 34 -24.26 15.78 -4.92
N GLN A 35 -24.44 16.45 -3.78
CA GLN A 35 -24.76 17.87 -3.73
C GLN A 35 -23.52 18.78 -3.72
N TYR A 36 -22.47 18.40 -2.99
CA TYR A 36 -21.34 19.29 -2.66
C TYR A 36 -19.96 18.68 -2.96
N GLY A 37 -19.91 17.46 -3.50
CA GLY A 37 -18.67 16.73 -3.78
C GLY A 37 -17.90 17.31 -4.97
N ARG A 38 -16.96 18.21 -4.66
CA ARG A 38 -16.18 18.96 -5.65
C ARG A 38 -14.77 18.47 -5.92
N PHE A 39 -14.10 17.93 -4.90
CA PHE A 39 -12.70 17.51 -5.00
C PHE A 39 -12.60 16.06 -5.47
N ALA A 40 -11.51 15.72 -6.16
CA ALA A 40 -11.37 14.40 -6.80
C ALA A 40 -11.54 13.23 -5.83
N SER A 41 -11.03 13.34 -4.61
CA SER A 41 -11.10 12.31 -3.59
C SER A 41 -12.39 12.32 -2.76
N ALA A 42 -13.41 13.13 -3.12
CA ALA A 42 -14.65 13.22 -2.35
C ALA A 42 -15.39 11.88 -2.31
N PHE A 43 -15.41 11.14 -3.42
CA PHE A 43 -16.04 9.82 -3.47
C PHE A 43 -15.30 8.76 -2.64
N GLN A 44 -13.98 8.90 -2.51
CA GLN A 44 -13.12 7.95 -1.79
C GLN A 44 -13.40 7.90 -0.29
N VAL A 45 -14.05 8.92 0.26
CA VAL A 45 -14.44 8.92 1.67
C VAL A 45 -15.50 7.88 1.98
N LEU A 46 -16.18 7.32 0.97
CA LEU A 46 -17.15 6.23 1.12
C LEU A 46 -16.49 4.86 1.28
N GLU A 47 -15.18 4.75 1.09
CA GLU A 47 -14.44 3.51 1.34
C GLU A 47 -14.46 3.16 2.83
N ASP A 48 -14.18 1.90 3.15
CA ASP A 48 -14.27 1.43 4.53
C ASP A 48 -13.15 2.01 5.42
N GLY A 49 -13.52 2.30 6.66
CA GLY A 49 -12.60 2.64 7.74
C GLY A 49 -12.65 4.09 8.20
N TYR A 50 -13.33 4.99 7.48
CA TYR A 50 -13.53 6.37 7.92
C TYR A 50 -14.61 6.48 9.01
N SER A 51 -14.38 7.41 9.94
CA SER A 51 -15.43 7.96 10.79
C SER A 51 -15.98 9.22 10.14
N TYR A 52 -17.27 9.47 10.32
CA TYR A 52 -17.94 10.66 9.81
C TYR A 52 -18.32 11.58 10.97
N TRP A 53 -18.09 12.87 10.78
CA TRP A 53 -18.61 13.90 11.66
C TRP A 53 -19.55 14.79 10.85
N PHE A 54 -20.82 14.78 11.24
CA PHE A 54 -21.87 15.58 10.61
C PHE A 54 -22.10 16.86 11.43
N TRP A 55 -22.31 17.96 10.72
CA TRP A 55 -22.62 19.26 11.32
C TRP A 55 -23.56 20.03 10.41
N SER A 56 -24.43 20.83 11.01
CA SER A 56 -25.33 21.72 10.27
C SER A 56 -25.13 23.15 10.75
N ASP A 57 -25.23 24.09 9.82
CA ASP A 57 -25.34 25.51 10.18
C ASP A 57 -26.71 25.84 10.79
N ASP A 58 -26.89 27.08 11.23
CA ASP A 58 -28.15 27.56 11.83
C ASP A 58 -29.34 27.49 10.85
N SER A 59 -29.08 27.40 9.55
CA SER A 59 -30.09 27.23 8.50
C SER A 59 -30.42 25.76 8.22
N GLY A 60 -29.82 24.82 8.95
CA GLY A 60 -30.02 23.39 8.79
C GLY A 60 -29.26 22.78 7.61
N ARG A 61 -28.37 23.54 6.94
CA ARG A 61 -27.56 23.02 5.83
C ARG A 61 -26.46 22.15 6.37
N GLU A 62 -26.49 20.89 5.97
CA GLU A 62 -25.63 19.86 6.51
C GLU A 62 -24.28 19.79 5.76
N CYS A 63 -23.23 19.47 6.50
CA CYS A 63 -21.92 19.10 6.00
C CYS A 63 -21.40 17.82 6.67
N VAL A 64 -20.38 17.23 6.06
CA VAL A 64 -19.68 16.09 6.63
C VAL A 64 -18.17 16.21 6.50
N VAL A 65 -17.46 15.75 7.53
CA VAL A 65 -16.02 15.53 7.52
C VAL A 65 -15.73 14.05 7.72
N ALA A 66 -15.04 13.44 6.76
CA ALA A 66 -14.56 12.06 6.86
C ALA A 66 -13.12 12.03 7.36
N TYR A 67 -12.87 11.27 8.43
CA TYR A 67 -11.58 11.28 9.12
C TYR A 67 -11.21 9.94 9.75
N LEU A 68 -9.92 9.79 10.06
CA LEU A 68 -9.37 8.70 10.86
C LEU A 68 -8.69 9.27 12.09
N VAL A 69 -8.84 8.65 13.25
CA VAL A 69 -8.08 9.03 14.45
C VAL A 69 -6.86 8.12 14.59
N THR A 70 -5.66 8.67 14.36
CA THR A 70 -4.40 7.92 14.48
C THR A 70 -3.32 8.73 15.18
N GLY A 71 -2.66 8.14 16.19
CA GLY A 71 -1.53 8.78 16.86
C GLY A 71 -1.86 10.13 17.52
N GLY A 72 -3.09 10.31 18.00
CA GLY A 72 -3.58 11.57 18.56
C GLY A 72 -3.85 12.66 17.51
N CYS A 73 -3.99 12.28 16.23
CA CYS A 73 -4.36 13.17 15.14
C CYS A 73 -5.66 12.70 14.49
N ALA A 74 -6.56 13.65 14.19
CA ALA A 74 -7.64 13.47 13.24
C ALA A 74 -7.10 13.74 11.83
N VAL A 75 -7.03 12.68 11.02
CA VAL A 75 -6.54 12.71 9.64
C VAL A 75 -7.75 12.72 8.71
N VAL A 76 -8.03 13.89 8.13
CA VAL A 76 -9.15 14.16 7.22
C VAL A 76 -8.73 13.91 5.78
N VAL A 77 -9.64 13.31 4.99
CA VAL A 77 -9.47 13.18 3.53
C VAL A 77 -10.00 14.42 2.85
N GLY A 78 -9.14 15.10 2.10
CA GLY A 78 -9.48 16.34 1.40
C GLY A 78 -9.93 17.41 2.38
N GLN A 79 -11.19 17.81 2.27
CA GLN A 79 -11.80 18.93 2.98
C GLN A 79 -13.23 18.56 3.42
N PRO A 80 -13.90 19.39 4.24
CA PRO A 80 -15.31 19.20 4.52
C PRO A 80 -16.14 19.17 3.22
N ILE A 81 -17.06 18.22 3.12
CA ILE A 81 -18.07 18.17 2.06
C ILE A 81 -19.23 19.03 2.55
N ALA A 82 -19.30 20.25 2.03
CA ALA A 82 -20.18 21.31 2.51
C ALA A 82 -20.57 22.26 1.37
N PRO A 83 -21.68 23.00 1.49
CA PRO A 83 -21.91 24.20 0.70
C PRO A 83 -20.70 25.13 0.71
N GLN A 84 -20.38 25.72 -0.45
CA GLN A 84 -19.17 26.52 -0.63
C GLN A 84 -19.09 27.70 0.34
N ASP A 85 -20.22 28.33 0.66
CA ASP A 85 -20.30 29.49 1.54
C ASP A 85 -20.13 29.16 3.02
N ILE A 86 -20.38 27.91 3.45
CA ILE A 86 -20.19 27.46 4.85
C ILE A 86 -18.94 26.60 5.05
N LEU A 87 -18.16 26.36 4.00
CA LEU A 87 -16.96 25.51 4.04
C LEU A 87 -15.98 25.94 5.16
N LYS A 88 -15.79 27.24 5.33
CA LYS A 88 -14.95 27.81 6.39
C LYS A 88 -15.50 27.48 7.78
N ASP A 89 -16.80 27.68 7.98
CA ASP A 89 -17.45 27.48 9.28
C ASP A 89 -17.48 25.99 9.64
N ALA A 90 -17.72 25.12 8.66
CA ALA A 90 -17.62 23.67 8.82
C ALA A 90 -16.21 23.23 9.26
N LEU A 91 -15.15 23.77 8.64
CA LEU A 91 -13.78 23.47 9.06
C LEU A 91 -13.49 23.99 10.47
N SER A 92 -13.98 25.20 10.80
CA SER A 92 -13.81 25.81 12.12
C SER A 92 -14.49 24.98 13.21
N ALA A 93 -15.72 24.54 12.96
CA ALA A 93 -16.48 23.69 13.87
C ALA A 93 -15.81 22.31 14.04
N PHE A 94 -15.31 21.70 12.96
CA PHE A 94 -14.57 20.43 13.06
C PHE A 94 -13.25 20.58 13.83
N ARG A 95 -12.56 21.73 13.68
CA ARG A 95 -11.36 22.04 14.45
C ARG A 95 -11.67 22.14 15.95
N GLN A 96 -12.76 22.82 16.33
CA GLN A 96 -13.21 22.90 17.73
C GLN A 96 -13.56 21.51 18.28
N PHE A 97 -14.27 20.69 17.49
CA PHE A 97 -14.55 19.29 17.83
C PHE A 97 -13.26 18.48 18.03
N SER A 98 -12.28 18.65 17.15
CA SER A 98 -10.97 17.98 17.27
C SER A 98 -10.23 18.43 18.53
N ASP A 99 -10.20 19.73 18.83
CA ASP A 99 -9.57 20.28 20.03
C ASP A 99 -10.24 19.78 21.32
N ALA A 100 -11.59 19.67 21.35
CA ALA A 100 -12.34 19.11 22.47
C ALA A 100 -11.95 17.64 22.73
N ASN A 101 -11.68 16.87 21.68
CA ASN A 101 -11.21 15.49 21.76
C ASN A 101 -9.68 15.36 21.96
N GLN A 102 -8.95 16.47 22.14
CA GLN A 102 -7.49 16.51 22.24
C GLN A 102 -6.79 15.94 20.98
N TRP A 103 -7.45 16.00 19.83
CA TRP A 103 -6.90 15.58 18.56
C TRP A 103 -6.27 16.74 17.82
N ARG A 104 -5.15 16.44 17.17
CA ARG A 104 -4.49 17.36 16.26
C ARG A 104 -4.99 17.16 14.84
N LEU A 105 -5.18 18.25 14.11
CA LEU A 105 -5.79 18.18 12.78
C LEU A 105 -4.77 18.08 11.64
N LEU A 106 -5.00 17.13 10.74
CA LEU A 106 -4.26 16.91 9.49
C LEU A 106 -5.28 16.74 8.36
N LEU A 107 -5.29 17.60 7.35
CA LEU A 107 -6.08 17.40 6.13
C LEU A 107 -5.12 17.00 5.01
N ALA A 108 -5.43 15.92 4.28
CA ALA A 108 -4.59 15.42 3.20
C ALA A 108 -5.34 15.39 1.86
N GLY A 109 -4.76 15.98 0.82
CA GLY A 109 -5.40 16.06 -0.51
C GLY A 109 -6.32 17.26 -0.66
N VAL A 110 -5.99 18.38 -0.02
CA VAL A 110 -6.73 19.63 -0.16
C VAL A 110 -6.37 20.27 -1.50
N GLU A 111 -7.37 20.55 -2.34
CA GLU A 111 -7.14 21.21 -3.63
C GLU A 111 -6.85 22.72 -3.45
N GLU A 112 -6.15 23.32 -4.40
CA GLU A 112 -5.84 24.75 -4.38
C GLU A 112 -7.07 25.66 -4.27
N TRP A 113 -8.16 25.30 -4.96
CA TRP A 113 -9.42 26.03 -4.90
C TRP A 113 -9.93 26.15 -3.45
N THR A 114 -9.75 25.12 -2.64
CA THR A 114 -10.23 25.10 -1.25
C THR A 114 -9.48 26.10 -0.40
N LEU A 115 -8.17 26.25 -0.62
CA LEU A 115 -7.36 27.24 0.09
C LEU A 115 -7.93 28.65 -0.08
N SER A 116 -8.35 29.02 -1.30
CA SER A 116 -8.91 30.35 -1.54
C SER A 116 -10.27 30.59 -0.86
N HIS A 117 -10.91 29.55 -0.31
CA HIS A 117 -12.22 29.63 0.36
C HIS A 117 -12.13 29.49 1.89
N LEU A 118 -10.99 29.07 2.42
CA LEU A 118 -10.80 28.93 3.88
C LEU A 118 -10.47 30.27 4.56
N GLY A 119 -9.95 31.25 3.81
CA GLY A 119 -9.67 32.60 4.34
C GLY A 119 -8.81 32.54 5.62
N PRO A 120 -9.20 33.26 6.70
CA PRO A 120 -8.44 33.28 7.95
C PRO A 120 -8.26 31.92 8.65
N GLU A 121 -9.07 30.90 8.33
CA GLU A 121 -8.88 29.57 8.93
C GLU A 121 -7.52 28.96 8.52
N LEU A 122 -6.94 29.37 7.39
CA LEU A 122 -5.60 28.94 6.97
C LEU A 122 -4.51 29.35 7.96
N ASP A 123 -4.69 30.42 8.74
CA ASP A 123 -3.70 30.89 9.70
C ASP A 123 -3.46 29.89 10.84
N HIS A 124 -4.31 28.87 10.97
CA HIS A 124 -4.16 27.79 11.94
C HIS A 124 -3.36 26.58 11.41
N PHE A 125 -2.98 26.60 10.14
CA PHE A 125 -2.35 25.48 9.45
C PHE A 125 -1.02 25.85 8.79
N ASP A 126 -0.08 24.93 8.86
CA ASP A 126 1.04 24.88 7.94
C ASP A 126 0.57 24.20 6.64
N VAL A 127 0.61 24.94 5.53
CA VAL A 127 0.18 24.47 4.21
C VAL A 127 1.37 23.92 3.42
N VAL A 128 1.26 22.65 2.99
CA VAL A 128 2.35 21.95 2.29
C VAL A 128 1.86 21.39 0.99
N LYS A 129 2.47 21.80 -0.12
CA LYS A 129 2.23 21.16 -1.42
C LYS A 129 2.78 19.73 -1.38
N ILE A 130 1.95 18.76 -1.78
CA ILE A 130 2.30 17.33 -1.83
C ILE A 130 2.43 16.79 -3.25
N GLY A 131 1.99 17.54 -4.24
CA GLY A 131 2.08 17.19 -5.65
C GLY A 131 1.07 17.98 -6.47
N GLU A 132 0.74 17.45 -7.63
CA GLU A 132 -0.21 18.05 -8.56
C GLU A 132 -1.11 16.96 -9.13
N GLN A 133 -2.35 17.31 -9.45
CA GLN A 133 -3.24 16.46 -10.23
C GLN A 133 -3.40 17.04 -11.64
N PRO A 134 -3.41 16.19 -12.68
CA PRO A 134 -3.71 16.62 -14.03
C PRO A 134 -5.21 16.74 -14.21
N GLU A 135 -5.65 17.78 -14.91
CA GLU A 135 -7.05 18.05 -15.17
C GLU A 135 -7.31 18.25 -16.67
N TRP A 136 -8.40 17.67 -17.14
CA TRP A 136 -8.87 17.80 -18.51
C TRP A 136 -10.26 18.43 -18.53
N ASP A 137 -10.46 19.33 -19.49
CA ASP A 137 -11.77 19.56 -20.06
C ASP A 137 -12.03 18.47 -21.11
N CYS A 138 -13.02 17.61 -20.86
CA CYS A 138 -13.31 16.47 -21.73
C CYS A 138 -13.77 16.92 -23.11
N GLN A 139 -14.42 18.07 -23.21
CA GLN A 139 -14.94 18.57 -24.48
C GLN A 139 -13.80 18.94 -25.43
N ASN A 140 -12.67 19.36 -24.86
CA ASN A 140 -11.47 19.75 -25.60
C ASN A 140 -10.40 18.64 -25.66
N TYR A 141 -10.69 17.44 -25.14
CA TYR A 141 -9.75 16.32 -25.22
C TYR A 141 -9.63 15.83 -26.67
N THR A 142 -8.39 15.78 -27.16
CA THR A 142 -8.06 15.19 -28.46
C THR A 142 -6.73 14.45 -28.40
N ILE A 143 -6.64 13.38 -29.20
CA ILE A 143 -5.40 12.65 -29.43
C ILE A 143 -4.84 12.92 -30.83
N GLU A 144 -5.35 13.91 -31.56
CA GLU A 144 -4.82 14.35 -32.85
C GLU A 144 -3.54 15.18 -32.66
N GLY A 145 -2.91 15.66 -33.74
CA GLY A 145 -1.69 16.49 -33.64
C GLY A 145 -0.37 15.72 -33.49
N ALA A 146 0.76 16.41 -33.60
CA ALA A 146 2.08 15.77 -33.59
C ALA A 146 2.52 15.33 -32.17
N GLU A 147 2.14 16.12 -31.17
CA GLU A 147 2.39 15.95 -29.74
C GLU A 147 1.80 14.64 -29.18
N ASN A 148 0.68 14.17 -29.75
CA ASN A 148 0.01 12.93 -29.33
C ASN A 148 0.50 11.68 -30.06
N LYS A 149 1.52 11.77 -30.94
CA LYS A 149 2.00 10.64 -31.77
C LYS A 149 2.32 9.39 -30.95
N THR A 150 3.00 9.55 -29.81
CA THR A 150 3.37 8.41 -28.95
C THR A 150 2.15 7.80 -28.26
N LEU A 151 1.20 8.62 -27.81
CA LEU A 151 -0.06 8.14 -27.22
C LEU A 151 -0.87 7.35 -28.25
N ARG A 152 -1.08 7.89 -29.46
CA ARG A 152 -1.74 7.19 -30.57
C ARG A 152 -1.05 5.86 -30.89
N ALA A 153 0.27 5.83 -30.91
CA ALA A 153 1.03 4.61 -31.16
C ALA A 153 0.77 3.54 -30.09
N GLN A 154 0.69 3.88 -28.81
CA GLN A 154 0.36 2.93 -27.74
C GLN A 154 -1.08 2.42 -27.85
N ILE A 155 -2.04 3.31 -28.10
CA ILE A 155 -3.46 2.96 -28.31
C ILE A 155 -3.59 1.98 -29.49
N ASN A 156 -2.98 2.31 -30.64
CA ASN A 156 -3.01 1.46 -31.82
C ASN A 156 -2.29 0.13 -31.58
N ARG A 157 -1.20 0.12 -30.80
CA ARG A 157 -0.49 -1.11 -30.43
C ARG A 157 -1.38 -2.07 -29.65
N ALA A 158 -2.15 -1.57 -28.68
CA ALA A 158 -3.08 -2.40 -27.92
C ALA A 158 -4.19 -2.95 -28.83
N LYS A 159 -4.80 -2.10 -29.67
CA LYS A 159 -5.81 -2.51 -30.65
C LYS A 159 -5.28 -3.59 -31.62
N ASN A 160 -4.09 -3.38 -32.20
CA ASN A 160 -3.45 -4.33 -33.11
C ASN A 160 -3.10 -5.66 -32.44
N LYS A 161 -2.94 -5.67 -31.10
CA LYS A 161 -2.77 -6.87 -30.29
C LYS A 161 -4.10 -7.49 -29.85
N ALA A 162 -5.22 -7.11 -30.47
CA ALA A 162 -6.56 -7.60 -30.17
C ALA A 162 -7.00 -7.34 -28.71
N VAL A 163 -6.63 -6.18 -28.16
CA VAL A 163 -7.26 -5.66 -26.95
C VAL A 163 -8.52 -4.90 -27.34
N SER A 164 -9.66 -5.30 -26.79
CA SER A 164 -10.94 -4.58 -26.88
C SER A 164 -11.33 -4.02 -25.51
N ILE A 165 -12.11 -2.93 -25.51
CA ILE A 165 -12.67 -2.33 -24.30
C ILE A 165 -14.19 -2.48 -24.34
N GLN A 166 -14.78 -2.95 -23.24
CA GLN A 166 -16.21 -3.04 -23.05
C GLN A 166 -16.63 -2.10 -21.91
N LYS A 167 -17.57 -1.18 -22.18
CA LYS A 167 -18.24 -0.44 -21.12
C LYS A 167 -19.21 -1.37 -20.40
N ILE A 168 -19.13 -1.41 -19.07
CA ILE A 168 -20.04 -2.18 -18.21
C ILE A 168 -20.61 -1.24 -17.16
N GLN A 169 -21.84 -1.52 -16.73
CA GLN A 169 -22.55 -0.72 -15.73
C GLN A 169 -23.14 -1.66 -14.69
N ALA A 170 -23.11 -1.25 -13.42
CA ALA A 170 -23.84 -1.94 -12.38
C ALA A 170 -25.34 -1.56 -12.42
N THR A 171 -26.21 -2.48 -12.05
CA THR A 171 -27.62 -2.24 -11.80
C THR A 171 -27.82 -1.32 -10.59
N PRO A 172 -29.02 -0.77 -10.36
CA PRO A 172 -29.34 -0.03 -9.13
C PRO A 172 -29.12 -0.84 -7.83
N SER A 173 -29.16 -2.18 -7.91
CA SER A 173 -28.80 -3.06 -6.78
C SER A 173 -27.28 -3.21 -6.57
N GLY A 174 -26.45 -2.57 -7.40
CA GLY A 174 -24.99 -2.63 -7.32
C GLY A 174 -24.38 -3.88 -7.97
N GLU A 175 -25.16 -4.64 -8.73
CA GLU A 175 -24.73 -5.89 -9.36
C GLU A 175 -24.34 -5.68 -10.82
N PHE A 176 -23.32 -6.38 -11.30
CA PHE A 176 -23.00 -6.40 -12.72
C PHE A 176 -23.64 -7.60 -13.40
N GLU A 177 -24.09 -7.40 -14.64
CA GLU A 177 -24.56 -8.49 -15.47
C GLU A 177 -23.41 -9.44 -15.86
N GLY A 178 -23.74 -10.74 -15.93
CA GLY A 178 -22.82 -11.77 -16.40
C GLY A 178 -21.59 -11.96 -15.51
N THR A 179 -20.40 -11.96 -16.10
CA THR A 179 -19.13 -12.31 -15.43
C THR A 179 -18.28 -11.10 -15.06
N ALA A 180 -18.80 -9.88 -15.20
CA ALA A 180 -18.06 -8.64 -14.98
C ALA A 180 -17.47 -8.51 -13.57
N THR A 181 -18.23 -8.81 -12.51
CA THR A 181 -17.73 -8.81 -11.13
C THR A 181 -16.54 -9.77 -10.96
N LEU A 182 -16.64 -10.97 -11.52
CA LEU A 182 -15.57 -11.96 -11.48
C LEU A 182 -14.34 -11.50 -12.28
N ALA A 183 -14.54 -10.85 -13.43
CA ALA A 183 -13.48 -10.30 -14.25
C ALA A 183 -12.71 -9.19 -13.54
N ILE A 184 -13.42 -8.25 -12.89
CA ILE A 184 -12.81 -7.17 -12.07
C ILE A 184 -12.00 -7.79 -10.93
N ARG A 185 -12.59 -8.71 -10.16
CA ARG A 185 -11.90 -9.40 -9.05
C ARG A 185 -10.67 -10.17 -9.54
N HIS A 186 -10.76 -10.85 -10.70
CA HIS A 186 -9.64 -11.56 -11.30
C HIS A 186 -8.48 -10.62 -11.61
N VAL A 187 -8.75 -9.50 -12.30
CA VAL A 187 -7.74 -8.50 -12.65
C VAL A 187 -7.12 -7.90 -11.39
N MET A 188 -7.93 -7.55 -10.38
CA MET A 188 -7.46 -7.04 -9.09
C MET A 188 -6.50 -8.02 -8.43
N THR A 189 -6.88 -9.29 -8.26
CA THR A 189 -6.03 -10.31 -7.63
C THR A 189 -4.71 -10.48 -8.35
N ARG A 190 -4.75 -10.63 -9.68
CA ARG A 190 -3.55 -10.75 -10.52
C ARG A 190 -2.61 -9.55 -10.39
N TRP A 191 -3.18 -8.35 -10.32
CA TRP A 191 -2.41 -7.13 -10.12
C TRP A 191 -1.82 -7.03 -8.71
N MET A 192 -2.59 -7.38 -7.67
CA MET A 192 -2.14 -7.41 -6.27
C MET A 192 -0.98 -8.38 -6.06
N ASP A 193 -1.04 -9.56 -6.66
CA ASP A 193 0.03 -10.56 -6.56
C ASP A 193 1.33 -10.09 -7.22
N ALA A 194 1.20 -9.27 -8.26
CA ALA A 194 2.33 -8.70 -8.98
C ALA A 194 2.96 -7.48 -8.28
N ARG A 195 2.30 -6.85 -7.30
CA ARG A 195 2.75 -5.62 -6.60
C ARG A 195 3.88 -5.86 -5.59
N PRO A 196 4.95 -5.03 -5.59
CA PRO A 196 6.10 -5.17 -4.70
C PRO A 196 5.78 -5.11 -3.21
N ILE A 197 4.73 -4.37 -2.88
CA ILE A 197 4.32 -3.95 -1.56
C ILE A 197 2.83 -4.30 -1.42
N GLY A 198 2.34 -4.46 -0.18
CA GLY A 198 0.91 -4.54 0.09
C GLY A 198 0.15 -3.28 -0.37
N ILE A 199 -1.17 -3.36 -0.46
CA ILE A 199 -2.02 -2.20 -0.77
C ILE A 199 -2.00 -1.24 0.42
N LEU A 200 -1.81 0.04 0.13
CA LEU A 200 -1.98 1.12 1.10
C LEU A 200 -3.48 1.39 1.30
N LYS A 201 -3.88 1.77 2.50
CA LYS A 201 -5.22 2.31 2.79
C LYS A 201 -5.18 3.84 2.74
N PHE A 202 -6.31 4.50 2.98
CA PHE A 202 -6.44 5.97 3.07
C PHE A 202 -6.13 6.69 1.74
N MET A 203 -7.17 7.18 1.05
CA MET A 203 -7.12 7.84 -0.28
C MET A 203 -6.64 6.97 -1.46
N VAL A 204 -6.19 5.74 -1.21
CA VAL A 204 -5.66 4.82 -2.22
C VAL A 204 -6.10 3.38 -1.96
N SER A 205 -7.19 3.20 -1.21
CA SER A 205 -7.73 1.86 -1.01
C SER A 205 -8.36 1.37 -2.32
N LEU A 206 -8.46 0.05 -2.47
CA LEU A 206 -8.93 -0.56 -3.70
C LEU A 206 -10.26 -1.27 -3.43
N ASP A 207 -11.35 -0.54 -3.61
CA ASP A 207 -12.70 -1.09 -3.57
C ASP A 207 -13.54 -0.60 -4.76
N PRO A 208 -13.24 -1.10 -5.97
CA PRO A 208 -13.96 -0.68 -7.16
C PRO A 208 -15.41 -1.17 -7.15
N LEU A 209 -15.84 -2.08 -6.26
CA LEU A 209 -17.20 -2.63 -6.28
C LEU A 209 -18.16 -1.95 -5.29
N SER A 210 -17.65 -1.22 -4.30
CA SER A 210 -18.49 -0.39 -3.44
C SER A 210 -19.09 0.79 -4.20
N PHE A 211 -20.38 1.06 -3.94
CA PHE A 211 -21.20 2.04 -4.64
C PHE A 211 -21.11 1.93 -6.18
N ALA A 212 -21.06 0.71 -6.70
CA ALA A 212 -20.80 0.47 -8.11
C ALA A 212 -21.80 1.14 -9.06
N TYR A 213 -23.04 1.35 -8.63
CA TYR A 213 -24.05 2.04 -9.44
C TYR A 213 -23.66 3.49 -9.79
N GLU A 214 -22.92 4.18 -8.92
CA GLU A 214 -22.49 5.56 -9.16
C GLU A 214 -21.31 5.66 -10.14
N LYS A 215 -20.59 4.55 -10.37
CA LYS A 215 -19.32 4.52 -11.10
C LYS A 215 -19.56 4.15 -12.56
N ARG A 216 -18.63 4.55 -13.44
CA ARG A 216 -18.52 4.04 -14.81
C ARG A 216 -17.36 3.07 -14.92
N TYR A 217 -17.56 1.95 -15.61
CA TYR A 217 -16.53 0.92 -15.75
C TYR A 217 -16.22 0.59 -17.20
N PHE A 218 -14.95 0.32 -17.45
CA PHE A 218 -14.43 -0.10 -18.74
C PHE A 218 -13.55 -1.32 -18.53
N LEU A 219 -13.94 -2.47 -19.08
CA LEU A 219 -13.21 -3.72 -18.98
C LEU A 219 -12.36 -3.92 -20.24
N ALA A 220 -11.06 -4.13 -20.07
CA ALA A 220 -10.15 -4.49 -21.15
C ALA A 220 -10.07 -6.01 -21.30
N LEU A 221 -10.36 -6.49 -22.50
CA LEU A 221 -10.31 -7.91 -22.87
C LEU A 221 -9.19 -8.12 -23.89
N HIS A 222 -8.34 -9.11 -23.68
CA HIS A 222 -7.36 -9.57 -24.66
C HIS A 222 -7.69 -11.02 -25.03
N LYS A 223 -8.10 -11.24 -26.29
CA LYS A 223 -8.58 -12.54 -26.77
C LYS A 223 -9.71 -13.13 -25.89
N GLY A 224 -10.63 -12.28 -25.46
CA GLY A 224 -11.77 -12.65 -24.61
C GLY A 224 -11.45 -12.81 -23.12
N GLN A 225 -10.19 -12.66 -22.70
CA GLN A 225 -9.79 -12.76 -21.29
C GLN A 225 -9.63 -11.37 -20.66
N PRO A 226 -10.11 -11.13 -19.43
CA PRO A 226 -9.98 -9.84 -18.77
C PRO A 226 -8.52 -9.57 -18.36
N VAL A 227 -7.96 -8.49 -18.88
CA VAL A 227 -6.56 -8.10 -18.65
C VAL A 227 -6.42 -6.71 -18.04
N GLY A 228 -7.51 -5.97 -17.87
CA GLY A 228 -7.50 -4.67 -17.22
C GLY A 228 -8.90 -4.13 -17.00
N PHE A 229 -9.03 -3.14 -16.14
CA PHE A 229 -10.26 -2.35 -16.03
C PHE A 229 -9.93 -0.91 -15.66
N LEU A 230 -10.88 -0.02 -15.95
CA LEU A 230 -10.94 1.33 -15.44
C LEU A 230 -12.24 1.51 -14.67
N ALA A 231 -12.18 2.02 -13.43
CA ALA A 231 -13.33 2.49 -12.67
C ALA A 231 -13.23 4.01 -12.50
N ALA A 232 -14.28 4.71 -12.93
CA ALA A 232 -14.39 6.16 -12.82
C ALA A 232 -15.44 6.52 -11.78
N VAL A 233 -15.04 7.33 -10.79
CA VAL A 233 -15.94 7.86 -9.76
C VAL A 233 -16.37 9.28 -10.13
N PRO A 234 -17.61 9.67 -9.80
CA PRO A 234 -18.14 10.98 -10.14
C PRO A 234 -17.51 12.09 -9.28
N VAL A 235 -17.32 13.26 -9.90
CA VAL A 235 -17.03 14.53 -9.23
C VAL A 235 -18.20 15.46 -9.55
N TYR A 236 -19.29 15.30 -8.77
CA TYR A 236 -20.62 15.82 -9.11
C TYR A 236 -20.64 17.33 -9.32
N ASP A 237 -20.05 18.11 -8.40
CA ASP A 237 -20.07 19.58 -8.49
C ASP A 237 -19.30 20.09 -9.73
N ARG A 238 -18.34 19.32 -10.23
CA ARG A 238 -17.57 19.67 -11.43
C ARG A 238 -18.15 19.07 -12.72
N GLY A 239 -19.24 18.29 -12.64
CA GLY A 239 -19.86 17.63 -13.79
C GLY A 239 -18.88 16.73 -14.53
N GLY A 240 -18.20 15.84 -13.82
CA GLY A 240 -17.11 15.07 -14.37
C GLY A 240 -16.71 13.82 -13.58
N TRP A 241 -15.52 13.29 -13.89
CA TRP A 241 -15.07 11.98 -13.43
C TRP A 241 -13.62 12.00 -12.94
N PHE A 242 -13.37 11.33 -11.82
CA PHE A 242 -12.03 10.92 -11.43
C PHE A 242 -11.83 9.47 -11.87
N PHE A 243 -10.87 9.21 -12.77
CA PHE A 243 -10.47 7.86 -13.13
C PHE A 243 -9.57 7.30 -12.03
N GLU A 244 -10.23 6.82 -10.98
CA GLU A 244 -9.63 6.34 -9.74
C GLU A 244 -8.77 5.11 -9.95
N ASP A 245 -9.37 4.05 -10.49
CA ASP A 245 -8.71 2.78 -10.70
C ASP A 245 -8.42 2.59 -12.18
N VAL A 246 -7.13 2.58 -12.55
CA VAL A 246 -6.67 2.17 -13.90
C VAL A 246 -5.73 0.98 -13.73
N ILE A 247 -6.30 -0.22 -13.74
CA ILE A 247 -5.59 -1.45 -13.37
C ILE A 247 -5.47 -2.38 -14.58
N ARG A 248 -4.30 -3.01 -14.72
CA ARG A 248 -4.07 -4.06 -15.71
C ARG A 248 -3.24 -5.20 -15.13
N THR A 249 -3.44 -6.40 -15.66
CA THR A 249 -2.62 -7.55 -15.33
C THR A 249 -1.19 -7.38 -15.89
N PRO A 250 -0.18 -8.08 -15.32
CA PRO A 250 1.19 -8.00 -15.81
C PRO A 250 1.37 -8.45 -17.27
N ASP A 251 0.54 -9.39 -17.71
CA ASP A 251 0.52 -9.98 -19.05
C ASP A 251 -0.31 -9.17 -20.07
N ALA A 252 -1.00 -8.12 -19.63
CA ALA A 252 -1.74 -7.23 -20.52
C ALA A 252 -0.82 -6.59 -21.57
N PRO A 253 -1.22 -6.54 -22.86
CA PRO A 253 -0.47 -5.87 -23.90
C PRO A 253 -0.11 -4.40 -23.56
N ASN A 254 1.08 -3.97 -23.96
CA ASN A 254 1.46 -2.55 -23.85
C ASN A 254 0.45 -1.68 -24.62
N GLY A 255 0.03 -0.58 -24.00
CA GLY A 255 -1.02 0.29 -24.51
C GLY A 255 -2.41 0.05 -23.90
N THR A 256 -2.62 -1.02 -23.12
CA THR A 256 -3.95 -1.32 -22.54
C THR A 256 -4.44 -0.21 -21.60
N SER A 257 -3.58 0.35 -20.75
CA SER A 257 -3.97 1.46 -19.85
C SER A 257 -4.27 2.73 -20.65
N GLU A 258 -3.49 3.02 -21.69
CA GLU A 258 -3.73 4.14 -22.60
C GLU A 258 -5.04 4.00 -23.35
N LEU A 259 -5.35 2.79 -23.83
CA LEU A 259 -6.61 2.48 -24.49
C LEU A 259 -7.81 2.61 -23.54
N LEU A 260 -7.70 2.12 -22.29
CA LEU A 260 -8.73 2.28 -21.27
C LEU A 260 -9.05 3.75 -20.99
N ILE A 261 -8.02 4.55 -20.69
CA ILE A 261 -8.18 5.99 -20.40
C ILE A 261 -8.75 6.71 -21.61
N HIS A 262 -8.25 6.41 -22.82
CA HIS A 262 -8.74 7.05 -24.04
C HIS A 262 -10.22 6.71 -24.29
N THR A 263 -10.62 5.44 -24.16
CA THR A 263 -12.03 5.04 -24.31
C THR A 263 -12.93 5.72 -23.27
N ALA A 264 -12.47 5.83 -22.01
CA ALA A 264 -13.22 6.51 -20.96
C ALA A 264 -13.33 8.02 -21.19
N MET A 265 -12.28 8.68 -21.72
CA MET A 265 -12.34 10.09 -22.12
C MET A 265 -13.36 10.32 -23.24
N MET A 266 -13.36 9.46 -24.27
CA MET A 266 -14.33 9.57 -25.37
C MET A 266 -15.77 9.36 -24.89
N ASP A 267 -15.98 8.42 -23.97
CA ASP A 267 -17.28 8.21 -23.32
C ASP A 267 -17.73 9.48 -22.58
N ALA A 268 -16.86 10.05 -21.76
CA ALA A 268 -17.13 11.28 -21.02
C ALA A 268 -17.43 12.47 -21.93
N GLN A 269 -16.64 12.63 -23.01
CA GLN A 269 -16.89 13.66 -24.02
C GLN A 269 -18.26 13.48 -24.68
N SER A 270 -18.60 12.25 -25.09
CA SER A 270 -19.90 11.94 -25.74
C SER A 270 -21.11 12.16 -24.84
N ALA A 271 -20.93 12.01 -23.52
CA ALA A 271 -21.95 12.26 -22.51
C ALA A 271 -22.08 13.76 -22.13
N GLY A 272 -21.23 14.64 -22.69
CA GLY A 272 -21.25 16.07 -22.36
C GLY A 272 -20.57 16.42 -21.03
N ASP A 273 -19.81 15.49 -20.43
CA ASP A 273 -19.06 15.74 -19.20
C ASP A 273 -17.99 16.83 -19.42
N ARG A 274 -17.66 17.60 -18.38
CA ARG A 274 -16.78 18.77 -18.48
C ARG A 274 -15.44 18.60 -17.80
N PHE A 275 -15.30 17.62 -16.91
CA PHE A 275 -14.12 17.47 -16.09
C PHE A 275 -13.66 16.02 -16.03
N VAL A 276 -12.38 15.77 -16.27
CA VAL A 276 -11.72 14.52 -15.89
C VAL A 276 -10.42 14.81 -15.15
N THR A 277 -10.09 13.94 -14.20
CA THR A 277 -8.76 13.88 -13.56
C THR A 277 -8.29 12.43 -13.45
N LEU A 278 -6.96 12.24 -13.43
CA LEU A 278 -6.32 10.95 -13.09
C LEU A 278 -5.83 10.97 -11.63
N GLY A 279 -6.25 11.96 -10.84
CA GLY A 279 -5.89 12.14 -9.44
C GLY A 279 -4.45 12.59 -9.22
N LEU A 280 -4.04 12.66 -7.95
CA LEU A 280 -2.73 13.14 -7.53
C LEU A 280 -1.58 12.38 -8.20
N ALA A 281 -0.62 13.11 -8.74
CA ALA A 281 0.74 12.64 -9.00
C ALA A 281 1.62 13.12 -7.82
N PRO A 282 1.89 12.26 -6.83
CA PRO A 282 2.59 12.68 -5.62
C PRO A 282 4.00 13.15 -5.97
N LEU A 283 4.47 14.19 -5.27
CA LEU A 283 5.84 14.71 -5.33
C LEU A 283 6.28 15.27 -6.69
N ALA A 284 5.37 15.31 -7.66
CA ALA A 284 5.58 15.96 -8.93
C ALA A 284 5.75 17.48 -8.74
N ARG A 285 6.77 18.05 -9.40
CA ARG A 285 7.08 19.49 -9.39
C ARG A 285 7.03 20.10 -7.98
N LEU A 286 7.47 19.35 -6.98
CA LEU A 286 7.92 19.97 -5.75
C LEU A 286 9.21 20.70 -6.12
N SER A 287 9.11 21.99 -6.45
CA SER A 287 10.25 22.87 -6.24
C SER A 287 10.72 22.59 -4.82
N THR A 288 12.02 22.42 -4.63
CA THR A 288 12.68 22.30 -3.32
C THR A 288 12.48 23.60 -2.54
N ASN A 289 11.21 23.91 -2.22
CA ASN A 289 10.81 25.04 -1.42
C ASN A 289 10.96 24.57 0.02
N LEU A 290 11.78 25.32 0.75
CA LEU A 290 12.12 25.15 2.17
C LEU A 290 10.91 24.87 3.08
N LYS A 291 9.68 25.21 2.66
CA LYS A 291 8.41 24.96 3.38
C LYS A 291 8.00 23.47 3.45
N THR A 292 8.25 22.65 2.42
CA THR A 292 7.92 21.21 2.50
C THR A 292 8.85 20.51 3.50
N GLU A 293 10.12 20.90 3.54
CA GLU A 293 11.11 20.37 4.49
C GLU A 293 10.81 20.75 5.93
N ALA A 294 10.28 21.96 6.13
CA ALA A 294 9.89 22.48 7.43
C ALA A 294 8.70 21.76 8.06
N VAL A 295 7.93 20.93 7.33
CA VAL A 295 6.67 20.36 7.85
C VAL A 295 6.67 18.84 8.05
N ILE A 296 7.44 18.08 7.28
CA ILE A 296 7.55 16.62 7.47
C ILE A 296 8.77 16.22 8.33
N GLY A 297 9.71 17.15 8.54
CA GLY A 297 10.90 16.94 9.36
C GLY A 297 11.84 15.82 8.85
N PRO A 298 12.90 15.49 9.61
CA PRO A 298 13.90 14.50 9.20
C PRO A 298 13.32 13.09 9.00
N LEU A 299 12.36 12.68 9.84
CA LEU A 299 11.71 11.38 9.73
C LEU A 299 10.85 11.30 8.47
N GLY A 300 10.05 12.33 8.18
CA GLY A 300 9.25 12.39 6.96
C GLY A 300 10.10 12.40 5.70
N ARG A 301 11.27 13.05 5.70
CA ARG A 301 12.24 12.95 4.59
C ARG A 301 12.71 11.53 4.35
N ARG A 302 13.05 10.79 5.42
CA ARG A 302 13.44 9.38 5.32
C ARG A 302 12.29 8.50 4.81
N ALA A 303 11.10 8.67 5.35
CA ALA A 303 9.91 7.95 4.90
C ALA A 303 9.64 8.23 3.41
N LEU A 304 9.72 9.49 2.99
CA LEU A 304 9.53 9.89 1.60
C LEU A 304 10.59 9.30 0.67
N SER A 305 11.85 9.34 1.08
CA SER A 305 12.95 8.72 0.33
C SER A 305 12.76 7.22 0.19
N TRP A 306 12.27 6.55 1.23
CA TRP A 306 11.98 5.11 1.19
C TRP A 306 10.81 4.79 0.24
N VAL A 307 9.71 5.56 0.31
CA VAL A 307 8.58 5.40 -0.61
C VAL A 307 8.99 5.71 -2.05
N LYS A 308 9.82 6.74 -2.30
CA LYS A 308 10.39 7.03 -3.64
C LYS A 308 11.22 5.86 -4.20
N GLY A 309 11.94 5.13 -3.34
CA GLY A 309 12.68 3.94 -3.77
C GLY A 309 11.78 2.75 -4.14
N LEU A 310 10.53 2.76 -3.68
CA LEU A 310 9.57 1.69 -3.86
C LEU A 310 8.47 2.00 -4.90
N TYR A 311 8.26 3.28 -5.22
CA TYR A 311 7.23 3.75 -6.13
C TYR A 311 7.79 4.78 -7.13
N ASP A 312 7.56 4.53 -8.42
CA ASP A 312 8.03 5.40 -9.51
C ASP A 312 7.09 6.59 -9.73
N PHE A 313 7.23 7.61 -8.87
CA PHE A 313 6.43 8.84 -8.95
C PHE A 313 6.70 9.65 -10.22
N ASP A 314 7.96 9.71 -10.68
CA ASP A 314 8.34 10.42 -11.89
C ASP A 314 7.74 9.74 -13.14
N GLY A 315 7.78 8.41 -13.18
CA GLY A 315 7.12 7.61 -14.20
C GLY A 315 5.61 7.80 -14.21
N LEU A 316 4.97 7.85 -13.03
CA LEU A 316 3.53 8.13 -12.91
C LEU A 316 3.18 9.52 -13.43
N TYR A 317 3.94 10.55 -13.04
CA TYR A 317 3.75 11.91 -13.54
C TYR A 317 3.89 11.98 -15.06
N ARG A 318 4.97 11.39 -15.60
CA ARG A 318 5.20 11.32 -17.05
C ARG A 318 4.10 10.55 -17.77
N PHE A 319 3.61 9.46 -17.19
CA PHE A 319 2.51 8.67 -17.76
C PHE A 319 1.25 9.53 -17.89
N LYS A 320 0.84 10.20 -16.81
CA LYS A 320 -0.31 11.10 -16.80
C LYS A 320 -0.14 12.27 -17.77
N GLY A 321 1.07 12.84 -17.85
CA GLY A 321 1.39 13.93 -18.77
C GLY A 321 1.31 13.57 -20.26
N ARG A 322 1.42 12.29 -20.64
CA ARG A 322 1.29 11.85 -22.05
C ARG A 322 -0.10 12.10 -22.64
N PHE A 323 -1.11 12.28 -21.80
CA PHE A 323 -2.48 12.59 -22.22
C PHE A 323 -2.73 14.10 -22.36
N ASN A 324 -1.68 14.93 -22.28
CA ASN A 324 -1.74 16.37 -22.49
C ASN A 324 -2.86 17.06 -21.68
N PRO A 325 -2.79 17.04 -20.34
CA PRO A 325 -3.75 17.75 -19.51
C PRO A 325 -3.76 19.25 -19.80
N HIS A 326 -4.94 19.85 -19.69
CA HIS A 326 -5.13 21.29 -19.87
C HIS A 326 -4.46 22.08 -18.75
N ARG A 327 -4.46 21.54 -17.54
CA ARG A 327 -3.76 22.12 -16.38
C ARG A 327 -3.30 21.07 -15.39
N TRP A 328 -2.33 21.46 -14.57
CA TRP A 328 -1.89 20.72 -13.39
C TRP A 328 -2.24 21.55 -12.16
N THR A 329 -3.13 21.03 -11.31
CA THR A 329 -3.60 21.72 -10.10
C THR A 329 -2.82 21.23 -8.88
N PRO A 330 -2.20 22.11 -8.08
CA PRO A 330 -1.55 21.75 -6.84
C PRO A 330 -2.49 21.09 -5.83
N GLN A 331 -1.94 20.14 -5.08
CA GLN A 331 -2.60 19.45 -3.98
C GLN A 331 -1.80 19.66 -2.70
N TYR A 332 -2.49 19.79 -1.57
CA TYR A 332 -1.89 20.21 -0.32
C TYR A 332 -2.22 19.27 0.86
N ILE A 333 -1.32 19.26 1.84
CA ILE A 333 -1.58 18.84 3.22
C ILE A 333 -1.68 20.10 4.07
N LEU A 334 -2.71 20.19 4.91
CA LEU A 334 -2.83 21.21 5.94
C LEU A 334 -2.53 20.55 7.28
N LYS A 335 -1.46 20.98 7.94
CA LYS A 335 -1.08 20.49 9.26
C LYS A 335 -1.36 21.56 10.29
N SER A 336 -2.14 21.28 11.32
CA SER A 336 -2.30 22.24 12.42
C SER A 336 -0.92 22.64 12.99
N GLN A 337 -0.72 23.93 13.29
CA GLN A 337 0.58 24.45 13.75
C GLN A 337 1.08 23.77 15.04
N ARG A 338 0.16 23.30 15.88
CA ARG A 338 0.48 22.64 17.16
C ARG A 338 0.98 21.18 17.02
N VAL A 339 1.11 20.67 15.79
CA VAL A 339 1.55 19.29 15.52
C VAL A 339 3.04 19.24 15.24
N THR A 340 3.76 18.43 16.03
CA THR A 340 5.17 18.14 15.75
C THR A 340 5.31 17.32 14.47
N HIS A 341 6.37 17.53 13.70
CA HIS A 341 6.63 16.80 12.45
C HIS A 341 6.64 15.28 12.64
N PHE A 342 7.16 14.82 13.77
CA PHE A 342 7.17 13.40 14.13
C PHE A 342 5.73 12.87 14.24
N ARG A 343 4.86 13.51 15.03
CA ARG A 343 3.47 13.09 15.20
C ARG A 343 2.73 13.09 13.87
N ALA A 344 2.84 14.17 13.09
CA ALA A 344 2.20 14.27 11.79
C ALA A 344 2.63 13.14 10.84
N THR A 345 3.93 12.88 10.74
CA THR A 345 4.48 11.81 9.91
C THR A 345 3.98 10.44 10.37
N THR A 346 4.01 10.17 11.68
CA THR A 346 3.56 8.88 12.21
C THR A 346 2.05 8.66 12.05
N ALA A 347 1.23 9.70 12.16
CA ALA A 347 -0.20 9.63 11.95
C ALA A 347 -0.52 9.32 10.48
N LEU A 348 0.10 10.05 9.54
CA LEU A 348 -0.05 9.77 8.11
C LEU A 348 0.41 8.35 7.76
N LEU A 349 1.59 7.92 8.21
CA LEU A 349 2.07 6.56 7.96
C LEU A 349 1.10 5.51 8.51
N ARG A 350 0.53 5.72 9.70
CA ARG A 350 -0.47 4.82 10.28
C ARG A 350 -1.77 4.81 9.49
N ALA A 351 -2.24 5.95 9.00
CA ALA A 351 -3.43 6.05 8.16
C ALA A 351 -3.26 5.25 6.86
N PHE A 352 -2.08 5.31 6.23
CA PHE A 352 -1.80 4.58 4.99
C PHE A 352 -1.56 3.06 5.19
N THR A 353 -1.23 2.60 6.40
CA THR A 353 -0.92 1.17 6.65
C THR A 353 -2.09 0.43 7.32
N PRO A 354 -2.59 -0.69 6.73
CA PRO A 354 -3.71 -1.44 7.30
C PRO A 354 -3.36 -2.14 8.62
N ASN A 355 -4.24 -2.00 9.64
CA ASN A 355 -4.33 -2.67 10.95
C ASN A 355 -3.09 -2.64 11.87
N SER A 356 -1.87 -2.66 11.32
CA SER A 356 -0.62 -2.34 12.02
C SER A 356 0.49 -1.95 11.02
N THR A 357 1.24 -0.90 11.33
CA THR A 357 2.40 -0.47 10.51
C THR A 357 3.42 -1.60 10.38
N TRP A 358 3.65 -2.36 11.45
CA TRP A 358 4.56 -3.50 11.44
C TRP A 358 4.06 -4.66 10.58
N GLY A 359 2.75 -4.96 10.61
CA GLY A 359 2.16 -5.98 9.75
C GLY A 359 2.31 -5.65 8.27
N PHE A 360 2.11 -4.38 7.90
CA PHE A 360 2.33 -3.90 6.52
C PHE A 360 3.81 -3.99 6.11
N VAL A 361 4.74 -3.53 6.96
CA VAL A 361 6.18 -3.64 6.71
C VAL A 361 6.59 -5.09 6.52
N PHE A 362 6.07 -5.98 7.37
CA PHE A 362 6.34 -7.40 7.30
C PHE A 362 5.77 -8.05 6.04
N ASP A 363 4.51 -7.78 5.68
CA ASP A 363 3.91 -8.27 4.44
C ASP A 363 4.70 -7.80 3.20
N SER A 364 5.06 -6.52 3.17
CA SER A 364 5.87 -5.92 2.11
C SER A 364 7.25 -6.60 2.01
N PHE A 365 7.90 -6.86 3.15
CA PHE A 365 9.16 -7.60 3.20
C PHE A 365 9.01 -9.03 2.67
N ARG A 366 7.97 -9.76 3.09
CA ARG A 366 7.67 -11.12 2.59
C ARG A 366 7.45 -11.15 1.09
N ARG A 367 6.70 -10.18 0.54
CA ARG A 367 6.47 -10.02 -0.92
C ARG A 367 7.76 -9.74 -1.67
N LEU A 368 8.67 -8.94 -1.10
CA LEU A 368 9.97 -8.66 -1.70
C LEU A 368 10.84 -9.93 -1.76
N LEU A 369 10.89 -10.71 -0.67
CA LEU A 369 11.60 -11.99 -0.62
C LEU A 369 11.07 -12.98 -1.67
N GLY A 370 9.75 -13.02 -1.89
CA GLY A 370 9.13 -13.84 -2.93
C GLY A 370 9.61 -13.54 -4.36
N ARG A 371 10.13 -12.34 -4.62
CA ARG A 371 10.68 -11.94 -5.93
C ARG A 371 12.15 -12.31 -6.14
N VAL A 372 12.89 -12.55 -5.07
CA VAL A 372 14.33 -12.86 -5.16
C VAL A 372 14.52 -14.19 -5.89
N LYS A 373 15.13 -14.16 -7.08
CA LYS A 373 15.24 -15.34 -7.97
C LYS A 373 15.81 -16.56 -7.22
N PRO A 374 15.29 -17.79 -7.45
CA PRO A 374 15.79 -18.97 -6.75
C PRO A 374 17.29 -19.21 -6.95
N ARG A 375 17.83 -18.80 -8.10
CA ARG A 375 19.27 -18.85 -8.40
C ARG A 375 20.11 -18.02 -7.43
N PHE A 376 19.63 -16.85 -7.02
CA PHE A 376 20.34 -16.01 -6.04
C PHE A 376 20.45 -16.72 -4.70
N TRP A 377 19.35 -17.27 -4.20
CA TRP A 377 19.34 -18.04 -2.95
C TRP A 377 20.24 -19.27 -3.02
N SER A 378 20.18 -20.00 -4.13
CA SER A 378 21.05 -21.16 -4.36
C SER A 378 22.54 -20.79 -4.37
N SER A 379 22.91 -19.68 -5.01
CA SER A 379 24.29 -19.15 -4.97
C SER A 379 24.70 -18.74 -3.56
N LEU A 380 23.83 -18.07 -2.81
CA LEU A 380 24.11 -17.66 -1.43
C LEU A 380 24.33 -18.86 -0.51
N LEU A 381 23.51 -19.92 -0.62
CA LEU A 381 23.70 -21.17 0.12
C LEU A 381 25.00 -21.89 -0.26
N ALA A 382 25.40 -21.85 -1.54
CA ALA A 382 26.68 -22.43 -1.97
C ALA A 382 27.87 -21.68 -1.34
N VAL A 383 27.80 -20.34 -1.25
CA VAL A 383 28.82 -19.55 -0.56
C VAL A 383 28.85 -19.87 0.93
N GLN A 384 27.70 -19.98 1.60
CA GLN A 384 27.64 -20.39 3.02
C GLN A 384 28.25 -21.78 3.23
N CYS A 385 27.94 -22.74 2.37
CA CYS A 385 28.54 -24.07 2.42
C CYS A 385 30.06 -24.01 2.21
N LEU A 386 30.54 -23.19 1.28
CA LEU A 386 31.97 -23.02 1.02
C LEU A 386 32.73 -22.40 2.19
N ILE A 387 32.10 -21.49 2.95
CA ILE A 387 32.66 -20.91 4.19
C ILE A 387 32.59 -21.92 5.34
N LEU A 388 31.55 -22.75 5.40
CA LEU A 388 31.36 -23.74 6.48
C LEU A 388 32.44 -24.84 6.46
N VAL A 389 32.95 -25.21 5.28
CA VAL A 389 34.00 -26.25 5.14
C VAL A 389 35.31 -25.89 5.87
N PRO A 390 35.98 -24.76 5.60
CA PRO A 390 37.19 -24.38 6.33
C PRO A 390 36.91 -24.12 7.82
N TRP A 391 35.73 -23.60 8.17
CA TRP A 391 35.33 -23.46 9.58
C TRP A 391 35.26 -24.82 10.29
N THR A 392 34.64 -25.82 9.64
CA THR A 392 34.54 -27.18 10.18
C THR A 392 35.91 -27.83 10.33
N ALA A 393 36.79 -27.64 9.35
CA ALA A 393 38.17 -28.10 9.44
C ALA A 393 38.91 -27.43 10.60
N LEU A 394 38.70 -26.13 10.82
CA LEU A 394 39.30 -25.41 11.92
C LEU A 394 38.78 -25.91 13.28
N LEU A 395 37.46 -26.16 13.42
CA LEU A 395 36.89 -26.77 14.63
C LEU A 395 37.46 -28.16 14.89
N ALA A 396 37.67 -28.97 13.85
CA ALA A 396 38.22 -30.32 13.97
C ALA A 396 39.70 -30.33 14.43
N ASN A 397 40.44 -29.25 14.17
CA ASN A 397 41.84 -29.10 14.57
C ASN A 397 42.01 -28.27 15.86
N ALA A 398 40.93 -27.70 16.41
CA ALA A 398 40.97 -26.97 17.67
C ALA A 398 41.17 -27.91 18.87
N ASP A 399 41.68 -27.39 19.99
CA ASP A 399 41.77 -28.15 21.24
C ASP A 399 40.36 -28.39 21.83
N GLY A 400 39.89 -29.63 21.78
CA GLY A 400 38.56 -30.03 22.25
C GLY A 400 38.33 -29.78 23.74
N ALA A 401 39.35 -29.93 24.59
CA ALA A 401 39.21 -29.72 26.03
C ALA A 401 39.15 -28.23 26.36
N PHE A 402 40.00 -27.41 25.71
CA PHE A 402 40.02 -25.97 25.95
C PHE A 402 38.79 -25.26 25.36
N TRP A 403 38.40 -25.56 24.12
CA TRP A 403 37.33 -24.83 23.45
C TRP A 403 35.93 -25.39 23.74
N PHE A 404 35.81 -26.71 23.94
CA PHE A 404 34.52 -27.39 24.06
C PHE A 404 34.27 -28.05 25.42
N GLY A 405 35.23 -27.98 26.35
CA GLY A 405 35.17 -28.65 27.64
C GLY A 405 35.41 -30.16 27.55
N ASP A 406 34.99 -30.79 26.45
CA ASP A 406 35.20 -32.21 26.18
C ASP A 406 35.35 -32.49 24.66
N LYS A 407 36.19 -33.46 24.32
CA LYS A 407 36.46 -33.87 22.93
C LYS A 407 35.23 -34.46 22.23
N SER A 408 34.32 -35.10 22.96
CA SER A 408 33.06 -35.63 22.41
C SER A 408 32.14 -34.51 21.91
N VAL A 409 32.10 -33.38 22.61
CA VAL A 409 31.32 -32.19 22.22
C VAL A 409 31.91 -31.57 20.95
N GLN A 410 33.23 -31.50 20.85
CA GLN A 410 33.92 -31.08 19.62
C GLN A 410 33.54 -31.97 18.42
N VAL A 411 33.59 -33.30 18.58
CA VAL A 411 33.23 -34.24 17.51
C VAL A 411 31.76 -34.07 17.11
N ALA A 412 30.86 -33.89 18.07
CA ALA A 412 29.44 -33.65 17.79
C ALA A 412 29.23 -32.39 16.93
N TRP A 413 29.95 -31.30 17.21
CA TRP A 413 29.90 -30.07 16.40
C TRP A 413 30.44 -30.25 14.99
N VAL A 414 31.54 -31.00 14.83
CA VAL A 414 32.09 -31.32 13.50
C VAL A 414 31.11 -32.14 12.68
N VAL A 415 30.47 -33.14 13.28
CA VAL A 415 29.43 -33.97 12.63
C VAL A 415 28.21 -33.12 12.27
N PHE A 416 27.74 -32.27 13.19
CA PHE A 416 26.63 -31.35 12.94
C PHE A 416 26.91 -30.44 11.74
N ASN A 417 28.09 -29.83 11.65
CA ASN A 417 28.45 -28.97 10.53
C ASN A 417 28.52 -29.74 9.20
N GLY A 418 28.98 -30.99 9.21
CA GLY A 418 28.95 -31.86 8.04
C GLY A 418 27.52 -32.14 7.56
N LEU A 419 26.60 -32.46 8.48
CA LEU A 419 25.18 -32.64 8.18
C LEU A 419 24.52 -31.34 7.69
N LEU A 420 24.86 -30.21 8.31
CA LEU A 420 24.39 -28.89 7.91
C LEU A 420 24.85 -28.56 6.48
N ALA A 421 26.13 -28.78 6.15
CA ALA A 421 26.66 -28.58 4.80
C ALA A 421 25.90 -29.43 3.75
N ALA A 422 25.67 -30.72 4.04
CA ALA A 422 24.86 -31.59 3.18
C ALA A 422 23.42 -31.08 3.04
N GLY A 423 22.82 -30.59 4.12
CA GLY A 423 21.50 -29.96 4.13
C GLY A 423 21.43 -28.71 3.27
N LEU A 424 22.41 -27.80 3.37
CA LEU A 424 22.49 -26.58 2.57
C LEU A 424 22.66 -26.87 1.07
N LEU A 425 23.49 -27.85 0.71
CA LEU A 425 23.66 -28.30 -0.68
C LEU A 425 22.37 -28.91 -1.23
N SER A 426 21.72 -29.77 -0.44
CA SER A 426 20.43 -30.37 -0.80
C SER A 426 19.36 -29.30 -1.01
N LEU A 427 19.25 -28.32 -0.11
CA LEU A 427 18.35 -27.19 -0.27
C LEU A 427 18.69 -26.36 -1.52
N SER A 428 19.97 -26.09 -1.77
CA SER A 428 20.42 -25.38 -2.97
C SER A 428 19.99 -26.09 -4.26
N ALA A 429 20.11 -27.42 -4.32
CA ALA A 429 19.62 -28.22 -5.44
C ALA A 429 18.10 -28.14 -5.60
N LEU A 430 17.34 -28.30 -4.50
CA LEU A 430 15.88 -28.19 -4.51
C LEU A 430 15.39 -26.81 -4.97
N LEU A 431 16.10 -25.73 -4.62
CA LEU A 431 15.78 -24.37 -5.08
C LEU A 431 16.00 -24.19 -6.58
N LYS A 432 17.03 -24.81 -7.16
CA LYS A 432 17.30 -24.75 -8.62
C LYS A 432 16.18 -25.42 -9.42
N VAL A 433 15.70 -26.57 -8.95
CA VAL A 433 14.58 -27.31 -9.58
C VAL A 433 13.20 -26.85 -9.08
N GLN A 434 13.16 -25.92 -8.12
CA GLN A 434 11.94 -25.33 -7.56
C GLN A 434 10.98 -26.36 -6.97
N HIS A 435 11.53 -27.34 -6.25
CA HIS A 435 10.77 -28.43 -5.64
C HIS A 435 9.90 -27.94 -4.46
N SER A 436 8.73 -28.54 -4.28
CA SER A 436 7.76 -28.20 -3.21
C SER A 436 8.28 -28.45 -1.80
N ALA A 437 9.29 -29.30 -1.63
CA ALA A 437 9.92 -29.58 -0.35
C ALA A 437 10.89 -28.47 0.13
N ALA A 438 11.33 -27.57 -0.76
CA ALA A 438 12.33 -26.54 -0.42
C ALA A 438 11.94 -25.65 0.77
N PRO A 439 10.70 -25.14 0.91
CA PRO A 439 10.32 -24.31 2.06
C PRO A 439 10.43 -25.09 3.39
N ARG A 440 10.00 -26.36 3.41
CA ARG A 440 10.02 -27.21 4.61
C ARG A 440 11.45 -27.50 5.05
N LEU A 441 12.32 -27.89 4.12
CA LEU A 441 13.73 -28.13 4.41
C LEU A 441 14.43 -26.84 4.86
N SER A 442 14.15 -25.70 4.21
CA SER A 442 14.69 -24.41 4.63
C SER A 442 14.28 -24.03 6.05
N MET A 443 13.03 -24.28 6.43
CA MET A 443 12.55 -24.04 7.79
C MET A 443 13.19 -24.97 8.82
N PHE A 444 13.37 -26.25 8.48
CA PHE A 444 14.07 -27.20 9.32
C PHE A 444 15.53 -26.78 9.58
N LEU A 445 16.27 -26.42 8.53
CA LEU A 445 17.66 -25.94 8.64
C LEU A 445 17.75 -24.60 9.40
N ALA A 446 16.76 -23.72 9.25
CA ALA A 446 16.68 -22.50 10.05
C ALA A 446 16.53 -22.82 11.55
N GLY A 447 15.69 -23.81 11.89
CA GLY A 447 15.57 -24.31 13.26
C GLY A 447 16.89 -24.91 13.77
N ALA A 448 17.56 -25.74 12.97
CA ALA A 448 18.84 -26.33 13.34
C ALA A 448 19.94 -25.28 13.61
N THR A 449 20.07 -24.28 12.75
CA THR A 449 21.03 -23.18 12.92
C THR A 449 20.68 -22.24 14.07
N LEU A 450 19.40 -22.09 14.40
CA LEU A 450 18.97 -21.33 15.58
C LEU A 450 19.34 -22.06 16.87
N THR A 451 19.10 -23.37 16.92
CA THR A 451 19.54 -24.21 18.04
C THR A 451 21.04 -24.14 18.21
N ASP A 452 21.80 -24.21 17.10
CA ASP A 452 23.25 -24.02 17.11
C ASP A 452 23.64 -22.66 17.70
N PHE A 453 23.06 -21.56 17.21
CA PHE A 453 23.30 -20.22 17.76
C PHE A 453 23.09 -20.16 19.28
N VAL A 454 21.99 -20.73 19.79
CA VAL A 454 21.68 -20.74 21.22
C VAL A 454 22.71 -21.56 21.99
N LEU A 455 23.03 -22.78 21.54
CA LEU A 455 24.00 -23.65 22.21
C LEU A 455 25.41 -23.04 22.20
N SER A 456 25.85 -22.53 21.04
CA SER A 456 27.13 -21.84 20.88
C SER A 456 27.23 -20.59 21.76
N THR A 457 26.13 -19.85 21.96
CA THR A 457 26.08 -18.70 22.88
C THR A 457 26.18 -19.12 24.35
N VAL A 458 25.44 -20.15 24.76
CA VAL A 458 25.50 -20.69 26.13
C VAL A 458 26.91 -21.21 26.43
N GLN A 459 27.51 -21.94 25.50
CA GLN A 459 28.85 -22.47 25.61
C GLN A 459 29.92 -21.37 25.68
N ALA A 460 29.76 -20.31 24.90
CA ALA A 460 30.64 -19.14 24.96
C ALA A 460 30.58 -18.44 26.32
N ILE A 461 29.39 -18.29 26.90
CA ILE A 461 29.22 -17.66 28.21
C ILE A 461 29.81 -18.54 29.33
N SER A 462 29.60 -19.86 29.26
CA SER A 462 30.02 -20.78 30.32
C SER A 462 31.52 -21.06 30.34
N LEU A 463 32.16 -21.21 29.18
CA LEU A 463 33.57 -21.59 29.07
C LEU A 463 34.49 -20.39 28.80
N HIS A 464 33.98 -19.33 28.17
CA HIS A 464 34.78 -18.32 27.49
C HIS A 464 34.37 -16.88 27.87
N GLY A 465 33.79 -16.67 29.05
CA GLY A 465 33.28 -15.37 29.49
C GLY A 465 34.33 -14.24 29.65
N GLN A 466 35.63 -14.55 29.60
CA GLN A 466 36.72 -13.57 29.78
C GLN A 466 37.84 -13.64 28.71
N VAL A 467 37.65 -14.35 27.58
CA VAL A 467 38.70 -14.42 26.55
C VAL A 467 38.91 -13.08 25.82
N GLN A 468 40.16 -12.77 25.50
CA GLN A 468 40.58 -11.57 24.76
C GLN A 468 41.38 -11.93 23.49
N GLY A 469 41.60 -10.95 22.62
CA GLY A 469 42.38 -11.12 21.39
C GLY A 469 41.72 -12.08 20.38
N TRP A 470 42.53 -12.91 19.72
CA TRP A 470 42.05 -13.84 18.69
C TRP A 470 41.01 -14.85 19.18
N ALA A 471 41.07 -15.22 20.46
CA ALA A 471 40.11 -16.14 21.06
C ALA A 471 38.69 -15.58 21.10
N ALA A 472 38.55 -14.28 21.40
CA ALA A 472 37.26 -13.59 21.36
C ALA A 472 36.67 -13.55 19.94
N VAL A 473 37.52 -13.36 18.92
CA VAL A 473 37.10 -13.37 17.51
C VAL A 473 36.61 -14.76 17.09
N PHE A 474 37.32 -15.82 17.50
CA PHE A 474 36.91 -17.19 17.22
C PHE A 474 35.53 -17.52 17.84
N VAL A 475 35.33 -17.18 19.11
CA VAL A 475 34.03 -17.36 19.80
C VAL A 475 32.93 -16.53 19.12
N ALA A 476 33.21 -15.27 18.80
CA ALA A 476 32.25 -14.40 18.12
C ALA A 476 31.84 -14.94 16.73
N MET A 477 32.79 -15.48 15.95
CA MET A 477 32.49 -16.11 14.66
C MET A 477 31.63 -17.37 14.82
N GLY A 478 31.89 -18.19 15.85
CA GLY A 478 31.08 -19.37 16.17
C GLY A 478 29.64 -19.04 16.53
N ILE A 479 29.37 -17.84 17.07
CA ILE A 479 28.02 -17.35 17.36
C ILE A 479 27.39 -16.67 16.14
N LEU A 480 28.14 -15.80 15.45
CA LEU A 480 27.60 -14.99 14.35
C LEU A 480 27.26 -15.82 13.11
N GLY A 481 28.04 -16.85 12.81
CA GLY A 481 27.83 -17.72 11.65
C GLY A 481 26.43 -18.36 11.66
N PRO A 482 26.05 -19.11 12.71
CA PRO A 482 24.73 -19.73 12.83
C PRO A 482 23.59 -18.70 12.83
N ALA A 483 23.75 -17.56 13.52
CA ALA A 483 22.76 -16.49 13.53
C ALA A 483 22.46 -15.95 12.12
N LEU A 484 23.50 -15.66 11.33
CA LEU A 484 23.35 -15.21 9.95
C LEU A 484 22.73 -16.29 9.06
N ALA A 485 23.13 -17.56 9.25
CA ALA A 485 22.56 -18.69 8.53
C ALA A 485 21.06 -18.84 8.81
N THR A 486 20.63 -18.72 10.07
CA THR A 486 19.21 -18.75 10.47
C THR A 486 18.40 -17.67 9.75
N VAL A 487 18.88 -16.42 9.75
CA VAL A 487 18.19 -15.31 9.08
C VAL A 487 18.03 -15.57 7.59
N VAL A 488 19.09 -16.04 6.92
CA VAL A 488 19.07 -16.35 5.48
C VAL A 488 18.10 -17.50 5.18
N LEU A 489 18.18 -18.60 5.92
CA LEU A 489 17.33 -19.79 5.72
C LEU A 489 15.86 -19.49 6.01
N TRP A 490 15.58 -18.63 6.98
CA TRP A 490 14.23 -18.17 7.24
C TRP A 490 13.70 -17.27 6.11
N CYS A 491 14.53 -16.36 5.57
CA CYS A 491 14.18 -15.56 4.40
C CYS A 491 13.89 -16.43 3.15
N ILE A 492 14.68 -17.48 2.93
CA ILE A 492 14.48 -18.45 1.84
C ILE A 492 13.16 -19.19 2.02
N SER A 493 12.86 -19.67 3.23
CA SER A 493 11.60 -20.36 3.55
C SER A 493 10.40 -19.48 3.21
N ILE A 494 10.40 -18.23 3.67
CA ILE A 494 9.34 -17.25 3.36
C ILE A 494 9.24 -17.00 1.87
N GLY A 495 10.35 -16.68 1.19
CA GLY A 495 10.34 -16.32 -0.23
C GLY A 495 9.88 -17.48 -1.12
N THR A 496 10.23 -18.71 -0.77
CA THR A 496 9.82 -19.91 -1.51
C THR A 496 8.36 -20.27 -1.27
N ALA A 497 7.87 -20.19 -0.03
CA ALA A 497 6.45 -20.39 0.28
C ALA A 497 5.55 -19.38 -0.45
N MET A 498 5.94 -18.10 -0.44
CA MET A 498 5.22 -17.04 -1.18
C MET A 498 5.17 -17.29 -2.69
N ARG A 499 6.21 -17.90 -3.26
CA ARG A 499 6.24 -18.22 -4.69
C ARG A 499 5.42 -19.46 -5.01
N ALA A 500 5.38 -20.45 -4.12
CA ALA A 500 4.54 -21.63 -4.27
C ALA A 500 3.05 -21.25 -4.23
N ALA A 501 2.65 -20.33 -3.33
CA ALA A 501 1.27 -19.86 -3.25
C ALA A 501 0.78 -19.05 -4.47
N ARG A 502 1.70 -18.58 -5.34
CA ARG A 502 1.38 -17.85 -6.58
C ARG A 502 1.25 -18.74 -7.81
N ARG A 503 1.64 -20.02 -7.70
CA ARG A 503 1.48 -21.02 -8.76
C ARG A 503 0.18 -21.75 -8.55
#